data_AF-A0AA38CU24-F1
#
_entry.id   AF-A0AA38CU24-F1
#
_cell.length_a   1.000
_cell.length_b   1.000
_cell.length_c   1.000
_cell.angle_alpha   90.00
_cell.angle_beta   90.00
_cell.angle_gamma   90.00
#
_symmetry.space_group_name_H-M   'P 1'
#
loop_
_entity.id
_entity.type
_entity.pdbx_description
1 polymer ?
#
loop_
_entity_poly.entity_id
_entity_poly.type
_entity_poly.pdbx_seq_one_letter_code
_entity_poly.pdbx_strand_id
1 'polypeptide(L)'
;MNEKGTPICECNACFTGPDCSQMVADCVADVASGDPLFLEPFWIANSEAGATVVPAWYRMSYLMNDAGNSVVSPALEKQIRAIHALVGNAVTQGRYIVLGTGSTQLINAAINSRSPTHASNPALVVAVAPFYG
;
A
#
# COMPACT_ATOMS: atom_id res chain seq x y z
N MET A 1 17.97 17.82 -0.88
CA MET A 1 17.84 19.22 -1.30
C MET A 1 19.14 19.62 -2.00
N ASN A 2 19.08 20.42 -3.07
CA ASN A 2 20.28 21.01 -3.66
C ASN A 2 20.77 22.20 -2.81
N GLU A 3 21.89 22.81 -3.21
CA GLU A 3 22.47 23.99 -2.55
C GLU A 3 21.52 25.19 -2.47
N LYS A 4 20.44 25.19 -3.25
CA LYS A 4 19.39 26.24 -3.28
C LYS A 4 18.17 25.89 -2.42
N GLY A 5 18.21 24.80 -1.66
CA GLY A 5 17.11 24.38 -0.79
C GLY A 5 15.91 23.77 -1.52
N THR A 6 16.00 23.48 -2.82
CA THR A 6 14.91 22.79 -3.52
C THR A 6 15.11 21.28 -3.47
N PRO A 7 14.02 20.47 -3.50
CA PRO A 7 14.13 19.04 -3.75
C PRO A 7 14.93 18.76 -5.03
N ILE A 8 15.66 17.65 -5.05
CA ILE A 8 16.35 17.17 -6.25
C ILE A 8 15.41 16.24 -7.02
N CYS A 9 15.60 16.11 -8.33
CA CYS A 9 14.86 15.12 -9.12
C CYS A 9 15.25 13.70 -8.69
N GLU A 10 14.25 12.85 -8.51
CA GLU A 10 14.41 11.41 -8.30
C GLU A 10 14.27 10.73 -9.67
N CYS A 11 15.33 10.10 -10.16
CA CYS A 11 15.40 9.59 -11.52
C CYS A 11 14.96 8.13 -11.60
N ASN A 12 14.34 7.77 -12.73
CA ASN A 12 14.12 6.38 -13.09
C ASN A 12 15.45 5.63 -13.25
N ALA A 13 15.40 4.30 -13.16
CA ALA A 13 16.56 3.45 -13.35
C ALA A 13 17.31 3.80 -14.65
N CYS A 14 18.64 3.88 -14.57
CA CYS A 14 19.55 4.25 -15.66
C CYS A 14 19.49 5.70 -16.16
N PHE A 15 18.81 6.61 -15.43
CA PHE A 15 18.85 8.06 -15.69
C PHE A 15 19.54 8.81 -14.55
N THR A 16 20.22 9.91 -14.87
CA THR A 16 20.97 10.76 -13.93
C THR A 16 20.98 12.22 -14.39
N GLY A 17 21.73 13.05 -13.65
CA GLY A 17 21.80 14.49 -13.85
C GLY A 17 20.75 15.25 -13.01
N PRO A 18 20.83 16.58 -12.99
CA PRO A 18 19.96 17.42 -12.15
C PRO A 18 18.47 17.36 -12.55
N ASP A 19 18.18 16.94 -13.78
CA ASP A 19 16.84 16.87 -14.38
C ASP A 19 16.51 15.47 -14.94
N CYS A 20 17.31 14.45 -14.60
CA CYS A 20 17.15 13.07 -15.06
C CYS A 20 17.21 12.88 -16.59
N SER A 21 17.79 13.82 -17.33
CA SER A 21 17.88 13.75 -18.80
C SER A 21 19.05 12.90 -19.32
N GLN A 22 20.01 12.54 -18.45
CA GLN A 22 21.26 11.89 -18.86
C GLN A 22 21.14 10.37 -18.67
N MET A 23 21.36 9.60 -19.74
CA MET A 23 21.41 8.14 -19.64
C MET A 23 22.77 7.68 -19.11
N VAL A 24 22.75 6.70 -18.21
CA VAL A 24 23.96 6.03 -17.72
C VAL A 24 24.40 4.98 -18.74
N ALA A 25 25.61 5.11 -19.27
CA ALA A 25 26.18 4.15 -20.21
C ALA A 25 26.37 2.77 -19.56
N ASP A 26 26.14 1.70 -20.33
CA ASP A 26 26.26 0.30 -19.90
C ASP A 26 25.44 -0.06 -18.63
N CYS A 27 24.34 0.66 -18.41
CA CYS A 27 23.44 0.40 -17.30
C CYS A 27 22.58 -0.84 -17.56
N VAL A 28 22.50 -1.73 -16.56
CA VAL A 28 21.70 -2.96 -16.62
C VAL A 28 20.25 -2.63 -16.24
N ALA A 29 19.29 -3.10 -17.04
CA ALA A 29 17.88 -2.96 -16.72
C ALA A 29 17.53 -3.70 -15.43
N ASP A 30 16.88 -3.01 -14.49
CA ASP A 30 16.34 -3.60 -13.27
C ASP A 30 14.82 -3.83 -13.44
N VAL A 31 14.43 -5.09 -13.45
CA VAL A 31 13.04 -5.55 -13.53
C VAL A 31 12.73 -6.57 -12.43
N ALA A 32 13.53 -6.59 -11.37
CA ALA A 32 13.42 -7.59 -10.32
C ALA A 32 12.23 -7.31 -9.37
N SER A 33 11.92 -6.04 -9.13
CA SER A 33 10.85 -5.62 -8.23
C SER A 33 9.48 -5.63 -8.93
N GLY A 34 8.43 -6.03 -8.19
CA GLY A 34 7.03 -5.87 -8.59
C GLY A 34 6.49 -4.46 -8.33
N ASP A 35 7.34 -3.42 -8.38
CA ASP A 35 6.97 -2.05 -8.08
C ASP A 35 6.04 -1.48 -9.17
N PRO A 36 4.80 -1.07 -8.85
CA PRO A 36 3.79 -0.74 -9.84
C PRO A 36 3.91 0.69 -10.40
N LEU A 37 5.12 1.17 -10.69
CA LEU A 37 5.37 2.53 -11.21
C LEU A 37 4.66 2.83 -12.53
N PHE A 38 4.27 1.79 -13.28
CA PHE A 38 3.47 1.94 -14.51
C PHE A 38 2.10 2.62 -14.26
N LEU A 39 1.61 2.68 -13.03
CA LEU A 39 0.38 3.38 -12.65
C LEU A 39 0.58 4.88 -12.39
N GLU A 40 1.81 5.37 -12.27
CA GLU A 40 2.09 6.78 -11.99
C GLU A 40 1.47 7.74 -13.04
N PRO A 41 1.58 7.50 -14.36
CA PRO A 41 0.98 8.39 -15.36
C PRO A 41 -0.54 8.51 -15.23
N PHE A 42 -1.23 7.45 -14.81
CA PHE A 42 -2.66 7.50 -14.54
C PHE A 42 -2.99 8.48 -13.41
N TRP A 43 -2.23 8.44 -12.31
CA TRP A 43 -2.47 9.33 -11.18
C TRP A 43 -2.08 10.78 -11.47
N ILE A 44 -1.02 11.03 -12.26
CA ILE A 44 -0.66 12.37 -12.73
C ILE A 44 -1.82 12.97 -13.54
N ALA A 45 -2.37 12.19 -14.48
CA ALA A 45 -3.50 12.63 -15.32
C ALA A 45 -4.78 12.90 -14.52
N ASN A 46 -4.91 12.35 -13.32
CA ASN A 46 -6.07 12.49 -12.42
C ASN A 46 -5.73 13.26 -11.14
N SER A 47 -4.72 14.14 -11.19
CA SER A 47 -4.19 14.83 -10.00
C SER A 47 -5.23 15.65 -9.25
N GLU A 48 -6.16 16.31 -9.94
CA GLU A 48 -7.25 17.06 -9.29
C GLU A 48 -8.16 16.16 -8.44
N ALA A 49 -8.50 14.98 -8.95
CA ALA A 49 -9.36 14.03 -8.25
C ALA A 49 -8.64 13.29 -7.10
N GLY A 50 -7.31 13.12 -7.22
CA GLY A 50 -6.49 12.43 -6.21
C GLY A 50 -5.89 13.34 -5.14
N ALA A 51 -5.80 14.65 -5.39
CA ALA A 51 -5.16 15.58 -4.46
C ALA A 51 -5.93 15.69 -3.14
N THR A 52 -5.20 15.66 -2.03
CA THR A 52 -5.76 15.83 -0.68
C THR A 52 -4.92 16.81 0.12
N VAL A 53 -5.57 17.78 0.77
CA VAL A 53 -4.93 18.64 1.76
C VAL A 53 -5.13 18.03 3.14
N VAL A 54 -4.04 17.76 3.85
CA VAL A 54 -4.08 17.21 5.21
C VAL A 54 -3.73 18.32 6.21
N PRO A 55 -4.69 18.83 7.01
CA PRO A 55 -4.41 19.81 8.05
C PRO A 55 -3.43 19.30 9.09
N ALA A 56 -2.61 20.19 9.67
CA ALA A 56 -1.60 19.82 10.67
C ALA A 56 -2.17 19.15 11.94
N TRP A 57 -3.45 19.42 12.25
CA TRP A 57 -4.16 18.83 13.39
C TRP A 57 -5.06 17.64 12.99
N TYR A 58 -5.01 17.20 11.74
CA TYR A 58 -5.89 16.12 11.27
C TYR A 58 -5.56 14.80 11.97
N ARG A 59 -6.57 14.18 12.57
CA ARG A 59 -6.49 12.86 13.22
C ARG A 59 -5.34 12.68 14.22
N MET A 60 -5.07 13.68 15.07
CA MET A 60 -4.05 13.59 16.14
C MET A 60 -4.37 12.56 17.24
N SER A 61 -5.63 12.16 17.39
CA SER A 61 -6.05 11.15 18.37
C SER A 61 -5.71 9.74 17.89
N TYR A 62 -5.39 8.84 18.81
CA TYR A 62 -5.26 7.40 18.53
C TYR A 62 -6.57 6.75 18.05
N LEU A 63 -7.71 7.37 18.39
CA LEU A 63 -9.05 6.83 18.14
C LEU A 63 -9.85 7.76 17.23
N MET A 64 -10.74 7.17 16.45
CA MET A 64 -11.69 7.92 15.63
C MET A 64 -12.97 8.19 16.42
N ASN A 65 -13.24 9.47 16.68
CA ASN A 65 -14.41 9.92 17.45
C ASN A 65 -15.74 9.63 16.73
N ASP A 66 -15.74 9.65 15.40
CA ASP A 66 -16.90 9.41 14.52
C ASP A 66 -17.19 7.91 14.28
N ALA A 67 -16.34 7.03 14.82
CA ALA A 67 -16.41 5.60 14.59
C ALA A 67 -16.51 4.79 15.90
N GLY A 68 -17.01 5.39 16.98
CA GLY A 68 -17.21 4.70 18.27
C GLY A 68 -15.90 4.13 18.85
N ASN A 69 -14.80 4.87 18.76
CA ASN A 69 -13.45 4.43 19.13
C ASN A 69 -12.85 3.32 18.23
N SER A 70 -13.33 3.18 17.00
CA SER A 70 -12.69 2.34 15.99
C SER A 70 -11.32 2.90 15.58
N VAL A 71 -10.42 1.99 15.21
CA VAL A 71 -9.12 2.28 14.55
C VAL A 71 -9.24 2.27 13.02
N VAL A 72 -10.41 1.91 12.48
CA VAL A 72 -10.70 1.85 11.04
C VAL A 72 -11.67 2.97 10.66
N SER A 73 -11.35 3.69 9.57
CA SER A 73 -12.19 4.77 9.04
C SER A 73 -13.47 4.20 8.41
N PRO A 74 -14.68 4.60 8.88
CA PRO A 74 -15.94 4.15 8.29
C PRO A 74 -16.09 4.59 6.83
N ALA A 75 -15.58 5.77 6.49
CA ALA A 75 -15.59 6.29 5.12
C ALA A 75 -14.72 5.42 4.20
N LEU A 76 -13.54 4.99 4.66
CA LEU A 76 -12.67 4.11 3.89
C LEU A 76 -13.29 2.72 3.73
N GLU A 77 -13.86 2.15 4.80
CA GLU A 77 -14.55 0.86 4.71
C GLU A 77 -15.69 0.91 3.68
N LYS A 78 -16.49 1.98 3.69
CA LYS A 78 -17.56 2.19 2.71
C LYS A 78 -17.03 2.19 1.28
N GLN A 79 -15.90 2.86 1.01
CA GLN A 79 -15.31 2.90 -0.33
C GLN A 79 -14.69 1.56 -0.75
N ILE A 80 -14.05 0.82 0.16
CA ILE A 80 -13.56 -0.55 -0.10
C ILE A 80 -14.72 -1.46 -0.50
N ARG A 81 -15.86 -1.38 0.19
CA ARG A 81 -17.05 -2.16 -0.18
C ARG A 81 -17.61 -1.74 -1.53
N ALA A 82 -17.67 -0.43 -1.80
CA ALA A 82 -18.17 0.10 -3.06
C ALA A 82 -17.32 -0.32 -4.26
N ILE A 83 -15.98 -0.27 -4.15
CA ILE A 83 -15.10 -0.68 -5.26
C ILE A 83 -15.21 -2.18 -5.54
N HIS A 84 -15.33 -3.02 -4.51
CA HIS A 84 -15.55 -4.46 -4.71
C HIS A 84 -16.91 -4.76 -5.35
N ALA A 85 -17.97 -4.02 -4.98
CA ALA A 85 -19.29 -4.15 -5.61
C ALA A 85 -19.28 -3.69 -7.08
N LEU A 86 -18.55 -2.61 -7.38
CA LEU A 86 -18.41 -2.08 -8.73
C LEU A 86 -17.63 -3.03 -9.65
N VAL A 87 -16.49 -3.54 -9.17
CA VAL A 87 -15.61 -4.43 -9.97
C VAL A 87 -16.15 -5.87 -10.00
N GLY A 88 -16.90 -6.28 -8.97
CA GLY A 88 -17.44 -7.64 -8.86
C GLY A 88 -16.39 -8.70 -8.51
N ASN A 89 -15.23 -8.30 -7.97
CA ASN A 89 -14.12 -9.21 -7.68
C ASN A 89 -14.14 -9.84 -6.28
N ALA A 90 -15.00 -9.39 -5.37
CA ALA A 90 -15.12 -9.97 -4.02
C ALA A 90 -16.51 -9.77 -3.39
N VAL A 91 -16.95 -10.76 -2.60
CA VAL A 91 -18.17 -10.67 -1.78
C VAL A 91 -17.82 -10.08 -0.41
N THR A 92 -18.24 -8.84 -0.16
CA THR A 92 -17.97 -8.13 1.10
C THR A 92 -19.13 -8.19 2.10
N GLN A 93 -20.36 -8.53 1.67
CA GLN A 93 -21.52 -8.61 2.55
C GLN A 93 -21.32 -9.64 3.67
N GLY A 94 -21.61 -9.25 4.91
CA GLY A 94 -21.42 -10.11 6.10
C GLY A 94 -19.96 -10.39 6.47
N ARG A 95 -19.00 -9.66 5.90
CA ARG A 95 -17.56 -9.80 6.19
C ARG A 95 -17.06 -8.62 7.04
N TYR A 96 -16.18 -8.91 7.99
CA TYR A 96 -15.38 -7.90 8.68
C TYR A 96 -14.26 -7.39 7.78
N ILE A 97 -13.95 -6.10 7.88
CA ILE A 97 -12.81 -5.47 7.22
C ILE A 97 -11.77 -5.12 8.28
N VAL A 98 -10.55 -5.61 8.10
CA VAL A 98 -9.39 -5.31 8.95
C VAL A 98 -8.35 -4.63 8.07
N LEU A 99 -7.82 -3.50 8.51
CA LEU A 99 -6.77 -2.78 7.82
C LEU A 99 -5.40 -3.14 8.41
N GLY A 100 -4.39 -3.24 7.55
CA GLY A 100 -3.01 -3.42 7.94
C GLY A 100 -2.08 -2.57 7.08
N THR A 101 -0.86 -2.37 7.55
CA THR A 101 0.22 -1.70 6.81
C THR A 101 0.78 -2.65 5.76
N GLY A 102 0.03 -2.80 4.67
CA GLY A 102 0.31 -3.77 3.61
C GLY A 102 -0.21 -5.18 3.92
N SER A 103 -0.38 -5.97 2.86
CA SER A 103 -0.81 -7.38 2.96
C SER A 103 0.17 -8.24 3.75
N THR A 104 1.47 -7.91 3.74
CA THR A 104 2.52 -8.59 4.52
C THR A 104 2.16 -8.67 6.01
N GLN A 105 1.66 -7.57 6.60
CA GLN A 105 1.24 -7.59 8.01
C GLN A 105 0.01 -8.49 8.20
N LEU A 106 -0.96 -8.42 7.27
CA LEU A 106 -2.21 -9.17 7.36
C LEU A 106 -2.02 -10.69 7.16
N ILE A 107 -1.08 -11.11 6.32
CA ILE A 107 -0.73 -12.54 6.14
C ILE A 107 -0.25 -13.13 7.46
N ASN A 108 0.68 -12.46 8.14
CA ASN A 108 1.18 -12.90 9.44
C ASN A 108 0.10 -12.86 10.52
N ALA A 109 -0.73 -11.81 10.54
CA ALA A 109 -1.86 -11.72 11.47
C ALA A 109 -2.88 -12.85 11.24
N ALA A 110 -3.17 -13.18 9.99
CA ALA A 110 -4.08 -14.27 9.64
C ALA A 110 -3.53 -15.63 10.09
N ILE A 111 -2.24 -15.92 9.83
CA ILE A 111 -1.57 -17.14 10.29
C ILE A 111 -1.61 -17.23 11.81
N ASN A 112 -1.23 -16.15 12.50
CA ASN A 112 -1.22 -16.11 13.96
C ASN A 112 -2.62 -16.30 14.56
N SER A 113 -3.65 -15.65 14.00
CA SER A 113 -5.03 -15.78 14.48
C SER A 113 -5.62 -17.18 14.32
N ARG A 114 -5.03 -18.01 13.46
CA ARG A 114 -5.43 -19.40 13.20
C ARG A 114 -4.52 -20.41 13.87
N SER A 115 -3.41 -19.98 14.44
CA SER A 115 -2.45 -20.85 15.09
C SER A 115 -2.90 -21.16 16.53
N PRO A 116 -2.69 -22.38 17.03
CA PRO A 116 -3.08 -22.73 18.38
C PRO A 116 -2.16 -22.06 19.41
N THR A 117 -2.75 -21.47 20.44
CA THR A 117 -1.99 -20.84 21.53
C THR A 117 -1.40 -21.92 22.46
N HIS A 118 -0.09 -21.90 22.68
CA HIS A 118 0.63 -22.82 23.58
C HIS A 118 0.46 -24.32 23.27
N ALA A 119 0.27 -24.68 21.99
CA ALA A 119 0.21 -26.09 21.61
C ALA A 119 1.60 -26.72 21.53
N SER A 120 1.67 -27.99 21.92
CA SER A 120 2.86 -28.84 21.75
C SER A 120 3.23 -29.04 20.28
N ASN A 121 2.26 -28.90 19.37
CA ASN A 121 2.43 -28.99 17.92
C ASN A 121 2.12 -27.65 17.26
N PRO A 122 3.06 -27.06 16.50
CA PRO A 122 2.82 -25.81 15.78
C PRO A 122 1.86 -26.00 14.61
N ALA A 123 1.20 -24.91 14.19
CA ALA A 123 0.41 -24.92 12.96
C ALA A 123 1.33 -25.09 11.74
N LEU A 124 0.93 -25.97 10.82
CA LEU A 124 1.63 -26.15 9.55
C LEU A 124 1.15 -25.08 8.56
N VAL A 125 2.07 -24.22 8.11
CA VAL A 125 1.81 -23.20 7.09
C VAL A 125 2.47 -23.63 5.80
N VAL A 126 1.66 -23.79 4.74
CA VAL A 126 2.14 -24.26 3.42
C VAL A 126 1.48 -23.46 2.30
N ALA A 127 2.18 -23.36 1.17
CA ALA A 127 1.68 -22.82 -0.08
C ALA A 127 2.05 -23.78 -1.23
N VAL A 128 1.22 -23.81 -2.28
CA VAL A 128 1.47 -24.63 -3.48
C VAL A 128 2.53 -23.93 -4.33
N ALA A 129 3.56 -24.67 -4.76
CA ALA A 129 4.63 -24.15 -5.61
C ALA A 129 4.18 -24.00 -7.09
N PRO A 130 4.68 -22.97 -7.82
CA PRO A 130 5.52 -21.87 -7.34
C PRO A 130 4.71 -20.88 -6.48
N PHE A 131 5.34 -20.32 -5.45
CA PHE A 131 4.72 -19.38 -4.51
C PHE A 131 5.52 -18.07 -4.41
N TYR A 132 4.90 -17.06 -3.79
CA TYR A 132 5.56 -15.78 -3.51
C TYR A 132 6.74 -15.98 -2.54
N GLY A 133 7.95 -15.67 -3.01
CA GLY A 133 9.21 -15.88 -2.30
C GLY A 133 9.70 -14.67 -1.52
#